data_AF-A0A5J9SY01-F1
#
_entry.id   AF-A0A5J9SY01-F1
#
_cell.length_a   1.000
_cell.length_b   1.000
_cell.length_c   1.000
_cell.angle_alpha   90.00
_cell.angle_beta   90.00
_cell.angle_gamma   90.00
#
_symmetry.space_group_name_H-M   'P 1'
#
loop_
_entity.id
_entity.type
_entity.pdbx_description
1 polymer ?
#
loop_
_entity_poly.entity_id
_entity_poly.type
_entity_poly.pdbx_seq_one_letter_code
_entity_poly.pdbx_strand_id
1 'polypeptide(L)' 'MPPPQGPPPALMEELVEDILLRFPPDDPAPLFRAALVCKAWCRLISGAAIRRQFHKIHQTPL' A
#
# COMPACT_ATOMS: atom_id res chain seq x y z
N MET A 1 34.58 3.96 -8.83
CA MET A 1 33.58 4.07 -7.75
C MET A 1 32.23 3.76 -8.37
N PRO A 2 31.47 2.76 -7.88
CA PRO A 2 30.10 2.57 -8.37
C PRO A 2 29.30 3.85 -8.06
N PRO A 3 28.36 4.24 -8.95
CA PRO A 3 27.51 5.40 -8.68
C PRO A 3 26.74 5.15 -7.37
N PRO A 4 26.45 6.19 -6.58
CA PRO A 4 25.61 6.04 -5.39
C PRO A 4 24.30 5.39 -5.84
N GLN A 5 24.05 4.17 -5.37
CA GLN A 5 22.78 3.51 -5.56
C GLN A 5 21.77 4.27 -4.71
N GLY A 6 21.11 5.26 -5.32
CA GLY A 6 19.91 5.85 -4.75
C GLY A 6 18.95 4.70 -4.42
N PRO A 7 18.26 4.75 -3.25
CA PRO A 7 17.37 3.68 -2.86
C PRO A 7 16.33 3.48 -3.96
N PRO A 8 16.01 2.24 -4.38
CA PRO A 8 15.02 2.00 -5.42
C PRO A 8 13.66 2.51 -4.91
N PRO A 9 13.14 3.63 -5.42
CA PRO A 9 11.91 4.21 -4.88
C PRO A 9 10.72 3.30 -5.19
N ALA A 10 10.73 2.70 -6.38
CA ALA A 10 9.68 1.80 -6.86
C ALA A 10 9.55 0.51 -6.06
N LEU A 11 10.67 -0.12 -5.66
CA LEU A 11 10.64 -1.37 -4.90
C LEU A 11 10.02 -1.19 -3.50
N MET A 12 10.24 -0.04 -2.87
CA MET A 12 9.61 0.25 -1.58
C MET A 12 8.12 0.52 -1.71
N GLU A 13 7.66 1.18 -2.78
CA GLU A 13 6.24 1.42 -3.03
C GLU A 13 5.49 0.11 -3.27
N GLU A 14 6.02 -0.78 -4.13
CA GLU A 14 5.44 -2.11 -4.38
C GLU A 14 5.34 -2.96 -3.11
N LEU A 15 6.37 -2.94 -2.25
CA LEU A 15 6.34 -3.68 -0.99
C LEU A 15 5.31 -3.10 -0.01
N VAL A 16 5.18 -1.77 0.05
CA VAL A 16 4.16 -1.10 0.86
C VAL A 16 2.77 -1.47 0.35
N GLU A 17 2.58 -1.48 -0.96
CA GLU A 17 1.35 -1.93 -1.61
C GLU A 17 0.98 -3.36 -1.20
N ASP A 18 1.92 -4.31 -1.27
CA ASP A 18 1.69 -5.70 -0.83
C ASP A 18 1.35 -5.82 0.65
N ILE A 19 1.99 -5.02 1.52
CA ILE A 19 1.69 -4.98 2.95
C ILE A 19 0.27 -4.44 3.17
N LEU A 20 -0.11 -3.38 2.45
CA LEU A 20 -1.45 -2.77 2.53
C LEU A 20 -2.54 -3.75 2.07
N LEU A 21 -2.28 -4.53 1.03
CA LEU A 21 -3.19 -5.54 0.51
C LEU A 21 -3.44 -6.71 1.49
N ARG A 22 -2.52 -6.95 2.43
CA ARG A 22 -2.67 -8.00 3.46
C ARG A 22 -3.48 -7.55 4.68
N PHE A 23 -3.81 -6.27 4.82
CA PHE A 23 -4.62 -5.83 5.96
C PHE A 23 -6.04 -6.39 5.88
N PRO A 24 -6.62 -6.82 7.00
CA PRO A 24 -7.98 -7.32 7.03
C PRO A 24 -8.98 -6.20 6.66
N PRO A 25 -10.01 -6.49 5.87
CA PRO A 25 -11.05 -5.54 5.50
C PRO A 25 -11.99 -5.21 6.68
N ASP A 26 -12.06 -6.10 7.67
CA ASP A 26 -12.97 -6.01 8.82
C ASP A 26 -12.56 -4.92 9.84
N ASP A 27 -11.29 -4.52 9.85
CA ASP A 27 -10.79 -3.40 10.64
C ASP A 27 -9.98 -2.44 9.76
N PRO A 28 -10.58 -1.32 9.30
CA PRO A 28 -9.91 -0.34 8.47
C PRO A 28 -8.99 0.60 9.26
N ALA A 29 -9.02 0.60 10.61
CA ALA A 29 -8.25 1.56 11.42
C ALA A 29 -6.73 1.49 11.19
N PRO A 30 -6.09 0.31 11.05
CA PRO A 30 -4.66 0.22 10.77
C PRO A 30 -4.28 0.78 9.39
N LEU A 31 -5.12 0.54 8.38
CA LEU A 31 -4.90 1.04 7.02
C LEU A 31 -5.02 2.57 6.98
N PHE A 32 -5.95 3.13 7.74
CA PHE A 32 -6.11 4.57 7.90
C PHE A 32 -4.92 5.21 8.62
N ARG A 33 -4.41 4.56 9.69
CA ARG A 33 -3.20 5.02 10.40
C ARG A 33 -1.97 5.01 9.50
N ALA A 34 -1.82 4.02 8.62
CA ALA A 34 -0.74 3.96 7.64
C ALA A 34 -0.79 5.13 6.65
N ALA A 35 -1.99 5.55 6.22
CA ALA A 35 -2.17 6.73 5.35
C ALA A 35 -1.72 8.04 6.02
N LEU A 36 -1.74 8.11 7.35
CA LEU A 36 -1.37 9.31 8.10
C LEU A 36 0.15 9.44 8.33
N VAL A 37 0.94 8.39 8.08
CA VAL A 37 2.40 8.40 8.32
C VAL A 37 3.10 9.43 7.42
N CYS A 38 2.77 9.47 6.13
CA CYS A 38 3.29 10.49 5.21
C CYS A 38 2.42 10.64 3.94
N LYS A 39 2.63 11.74 3.20
CA LYS A 39 1.89 12.04 1.96
C LYS A 39 2.05 10.97 0.87
N ALA A 40 3.22 10.32 0.80
CA ALA A 40 3.48 9.27 -0.16
C ALA A 40 2.59 8.04 0.10
N TRP A 41 2.51 7.60 1.35
CA TRP A 41 1.66 6.49 1.76
C TRP A 41 0.17 6.80 1.58
N CYS A 42 -0.24 8.03 1.91
CA CYS A 42 -1.61 8.50 1.64
C CYS A 42 -1.97 8.40 0.14
N ARG A 43 -1.05 8.78 -0.75
CA ARG A 43 -1.24 8.70 -2.21
C ARG A 43 -1.34 7.25 -2.69
N LEU A 44 -0.49 6.35 -2.19
CA LEU A 44 -0.51 4.93 -2.52
C LEU A 44 -1.82 4.27 -2.09
N ILE A 45 -2.21 4.46 -0.82
CA ILE A 45 -3.45 3.89 -0.25
C ILE A 45 -4.70 4.42 -0.96
N SER A 46 -4.71 5.72 -1.28
CA SER A 46 -5.82 6.36 -2.01
C SER A 46 -5.84 6.02 -3.51
N GLY A 47 -4.81 5.32 -4.00
CA GLY A 47 -4.69 4.91 -5.39
C GLY A 47 -5.85 4.03 -5.85
N ALA A 48 -6.25 4.18 -7.11
CA ALA A 48 -7.31 3.33 -7.69
C ALA A 48 -6.83 1.88 -7.88
N ALA A 49 -5.53 1.65 -8.11
CA ALA A 49 -4.95 0.33 -8.27
C ALA A 49 -5.02 -0.48 -6.96
N ILE A 50 -4.52 0.09 -5.86
CA ILE A 50 -4.58 -0.50 -4.52
C ILE A 50 -6.01 -0.81 -4.11
N ARG A 51 -6.94 0.13 -4.27
CA ARG A 51 -8.35 -0.10 -3.88
C ARG A 51 -9.00 -1.24 -4.68
N ARG A 52 -8.72 -1.34 -5.98
CA ARG A 52 -9.24 -2.44 -6.83
C ARG A 52 -8.66 -3.78 -6.40
N GLN A 53 -7.35 -3.83 -6.18
CA GLN A 53 -6.67 -5.06 -5.79
C GLN A 53 -7.06 -5.50 -4.37
N PHE A 54 -7.20 -4.56 -3.45
CA PHE A 54 -7.71 -4.79 -2.10
C PHE A 54 -9.11 -5.39 -2.14
N HIS A 55 -10.02 -4.79 -2.91
CA HIS A 55 -11.35 -5.36 -3.13
C HIS A 55 -11.32 -6.74 -3.76
N LYS A 56 -10.43 -7.00 -4.72
CA LYS A 56 -10.33 -8.31 -5.37
C LYS A 56 -9.85 -9.42 -4.42
N ILE A 57 -8.92 -9.09 -3.54
CA ILE A 57 -8.36 -10.05 -2.55
C ILE A 57 -9.37 -10.31 -1.43
N HIS A 58 -10.06 -9.26 -0.98
CA HIS A 58 -10.94 -9.29 0.18
C HIS A 58 -12.43 -9.33 -0.17
N GLN A 59 -12.75 -9.58 -1.44
CA GLN A 59 -14.13 -9.82 -1.85
C GLN A 59 -14.62 -11.08 -1.14
N THR A 60 -15.39 -10.87 -0.09
CA THR A 60 -16.18 -11.93 0.54
C THR A 60 -17.13 -12.45 -0.52
N PRO A 61 -17.10 -13.75 -0.86
CA PRO A 61 -18.16 -14.33 -1.66
C PRO A 61 -19.45 -14.15 -0.85
N LEU A 62 -20.38 -13.36 -1.39
CA LEU A 62 -21.75 -13.25 -0.90
C LEU A 62 -22.44 -14.62 -0.99
#